data_AF-A0A558G8T2-F1
#
_entry.id   AF-A0A558G8T2-F1
#
_cell.length_a   1.000
_cell.length_b   1.000
_cell.length_c   1.000
_cell.angle_alpha   90.00
_cell.angle_beta   90.00
_cell.angle_gamma   90.00
#
_symmetry.space_group_name_H-M   'P 1'
#
loop_
_entity.id
_entity.type
_entity.pdbx_description
1 polymer ?
#
loop_
_entity_poly.entity_id
_entity_poly.type
_entity_poly.pdbx_seq_one_letter_code
_entity_poly.pdbx_strand_id
1 'polypeptide(L)'
;MTDGNVDMSRRAFLGAAAGGAAVAATSGTAAAQTEEPDFGGHLDGIDGGYEDLRGQSEVTIEVGAEGNGGALAFSPAGVWIDTGTTVTWEWTGEGGGHNVV
;
A
#
# COMPACT_ATOMS: atom_id res chain seq x y z
N MET A 1 41.87 6.60 -4.89
CA MET A 1 41.15 5.42 -5.41
C MET A 1 41.06 4.44 -4.26
N THR A 2 39.89 4.38 -3.64
CA THR A 2 39.56 3.39 -2.61
C THR A 2 38.10 3.05 -2.83
N ASP A 3 37.91 1.83 -3.30
CA ASP A 3 36.64 1.15 -3.47
C ASP A 3 35.97 0.94 -2.10
N GLY A 4 34.64 0.81 -2.06
CA GLY A 4 34.04 0.06 -0.95
C GLY A 4 32.65 0.40 -0.42
N ASN A 5 31.72 1.04 -1.14
CA ASN A 5 30.36 1.16 -0.57
C ASN A 5 29.15 1.18 -1.53
N VAL A 6 29.26 0.75 -2.79
CA VAL A 6 28.07 0.70 -3.68
C VAL A 6 27.78 -0.69 -4.26
N ASP A 7 28.64 -1.69 -4.00
CA ASP A 7 28.44 -3.07 -4.51
C ASP A 7 27.77 -4.04 -3.52
N MET A 8 27.38 -3.59 -2.32
CA MET A 8 26.83 -4.47 -1.28
C MET A 8 25.32 -4.79 -1.42
N SER A 9 24.59 -4.11 -2.31
CA SER A 9 23.15 -4.40 -2.47
C SER A 9 22.87 -5.51 -3.50
N ARG A 10 23.76 -5.71 -4.47
CA ARG A 10 23.56 -6.68 -5.56
C ARG A 10 23.84 -8.14 -5.16
N ARG A 11 24.67 -8.35 -4.13
CA ARG A 11 25.19 -9.68 -3.76
C ARG A 11 24.39 -10.38 -2.66
N ALA A 12 23.41 -9.71 -2.06
CA ALA A 12 22.55 -10.28 -1.03
C ALA A 12 21.37 -11.11 -1.57
N PHE A 13 21.05 -11.00 -2.86
CA PHE A 13 19.82 -11.61 -3.41
C PHE A 13 20.01 -13.00 -4.04
N LEU A 14 21.22 -13.54 -4.13
CA LEU A 14 21.48 -14.87 -4.70
C LEU A 14 22.18 -15.77 -3.67
N GLY A 15 21.40 -16.31 -2.74
CA GLY A 15 21.86 -17.31 -1.77
C GLY A 15 20.76 -18.30 -1.46
N ALA A 16 20.63 -19.36 -2.26
CA ALA A 16 19.78 -20.51 -1.98
C ALA A 16 20.37 -21.35 -0.83
N ALA A 17 19.57 -21.67 0.19
CA ALA A 17 19.92 -22.68 1.21
C ALA A 17 18.77 -23.69 1.36
N ALA A 18 19.16 -24.96 1.33
CA ALA A 18 18.30 -26.13 1.28
C ALA A 18 17.82 -26.58 2.68
N GLY A 19 16.61 -27.16 2.75
CA GLY A 19 16.23 -28.15 3.76
C GLY A 19 15.41 -27.64 4.95
N GLY A 20 14.09 -27.82 4.88
CA GLY A 20 13.12 -27.57 5.95
C GLY A 20 11.90 -26.85 5.37
N ALA A 21 10.69 -27.31 5.67
CA ALA A 21 9.45 -26.73 5.15
C ALA A 21 9.21 -25.31 5.68
N ALA A 22 9.93 -24.35 5.11
CA ALA A 22 9.53 -22.97 5.13
C ALA A 22 8.46 -22.82 4.05
N VAL A 23 7.25 -22.47 4.46
CA VAL A 23 6.34 -21.75 3.56
C VAL A 23 7.08 -20.48 3.16
N ALA A 24 7.79 -20.55 2.04
CA ALA A 24 8.28 -19.38 1.35
C ALA A 24 7.02 -18.68 0.86
N ALA A 25 6.48 -17.77 1.69
CA ALA A 25 5.69 -16.68 1.16
C ALA A 25 6.61 -16.02 0.13
N THR A 26 6.36 -16.30 -1.14
CA THR A 26 6.92 -15.51 -2.22
C THR A 26 6.30 -14.13 -2.03
N SER A 27 6.90 -13.29 -1.19
CA SER A 27 6.79 -11.86 -1.34
C SER A 27 7.31 -11.60 -2.73
N GLY A 28 6.39 -11.63 -3.70
CA GLY A 28 6.66 -11.19 -5.05
C GLY A 28 7.35 -9.85 -4.88
N THR A 29 8.53 -9.72 -5.46
CA THR A 29 9.17 -8.42 -5.60
C THR A 29 8.12 -7.56 -6.27
N ALA A 30 7.43 -6.73 -5.48
CA ALA A 30 6.56 -5.71 -5.99
C ALA A 30 7.43 -4.94 -6.99
N ALA A 31 7.08 -5.05 -8.27
CA ALA A 31 7.71 -4.21 -9.27
C ALA A 31 7.44 -2.80 -8.77
N ALA A 32 8.49 -2.08 -8.34
CA ALA A 32 8.34 -0.73 -7.83
C ALA A 32 7.65 0.07 -8.93
N GLN A 33 6.36 0.38 -8.74
CA GLN A 33 5.61 1.16 -9.71
C GLN A 33 6.30 2.52 -9.79
N THR A 34 7.14 2.76 -10.78
CA THR A 34 8.03 3.95 -10.74
C THR A 34 7.30 5.20 -11.22
N GLU A 35 6.22 5.01 -11.96
CA GLU A 35 5.34 6.09 -12.42
C GLU A 35 4.09 6.16 -11.55
N GLU A 36 3.76 7.37 -11.11
CA GLU A 36 2.54 7.67 -10.38
C GLU A 36 1.30 7.28 -11.20
N PRO A 37 0.26 6.68 -10.59
CA PRO A 37 -0.95 6.35 -11.31
C PRO A 37 -1.65 7.63 -11.72
N ASP A 38 -2.14 7.66 -12.97
CA ASP A 38 -3.15 8.63 -13.34
C ASP A 38 -4.48 8.24 -12.68
N PHE A 39 -4.81 8.89 -11.56
CA PHE A 39 -6.09 8.72 -10.88
C PHE A 39 -7.27 9.31 -11.68
N GLY A 40 -7.00 9.96 -12.82
CA GLY A 40 -7.97 10.74 -13.57
C GLY A 40 -8.60 11.80 -12.68
N GLY A 41 -9.91 12.00 -12.82
CA GLY A 41 -10.67 12.94 -11.99
C GLY A 41 -11.26 12.37 -10.70
N HIS A 42 -10.88 11.15 -10.28
CA HIS A 42 -11.49 10.50 -9.11
C HIS A 42 -11.16 11.19 -7.79
N LEU A 43 -10.03 11.89 -7.73
CA LEU A 43 -9.59 12.63 -6.55
C LEU A 43 -9.83 14.14 -6.67
N ASP A 44 -10.45 14.59 -7.76
CA ASP A 44 -10.74 16.01 -7.96
C ASP A 44 -11.70 16.52 -6.89
N GLY A 45 -11.26 17.52 -6.13
CA GLY A 45 -12.06 18.11 -5.05
C GLY A 45 -12.22 17.23 -3.81
N ILE A 46 -11.47 16.12 -3.71
CA ILE A 46 -11.38 15.31 -2.50
C ILE A 46 -10.30 15.88 -1.59
N ASP A 47 -10.70 16.27 -0.38
CA ASP A 47 -9.75 16.66 0.65
C ASP A 47 -8.84 15.48 1.01
N GLY A 48 -7.52 15.72 1.11
CA GLY A 48 -6.53 14.71 1.46
C GLY A 48 -5.92 13.95 0.27
N GLY A 49 -6.50 14.01 -0.94
CA GLY A 49 -5.92 13.41 -2.13
C GLY A 49 -5.68 11.90 -2.00
N TYR A 50 -4.45 11.45 -2.29
CA TYR A 50 -4.02 10.06 -2.06
C TYR A 50 -2.78 9.98 -1.18
N GLU A 51 -2.58 8.81 -0.57
CA GLU A 51 -1.36 8.44 0.14
C GLU A 51 -0.56 7.41 -0.64
N ASP A 52 0.77 7.59 -0.70
CA ASP A 52 1.70 6.59 -1.24
C ASP A 52 2.01 5.54 -0.17
N LEU A 53 1.44 4.35 -0.34
CA LEU A 53 1.53 3.23 0.59
C LEU A 53 2.21 2.02 -0.07
N ARG A 54 2.98 2.23 -1.14
CA ARG A 54 3.83 1.19 -1.74
C ARG A 54 4.87 0.69 -0.75
N GLY A 55 5.31 -0.55 -0.93
CA GLY A 55 6.19 -1.27 -0.02
C GLY A 55 5.48 -1.89 1.19
N GLN A 56 4.19 -1.61 1.38
CA GLN A 56 3.39 -2.20 2.47
C GLN A 56 2.64 -3.44 1.99
N SER A 57 2.74 -4.51 2.77
CA SER A 57 2.01 -5.77 2.50
C SER A 57 0.54 -5.69 2.89
N GLU A 58 0.17 -4.78 3.79
CA GLU A 58 -1.19 -4.59 4.30
C GLU A 58 -1.48 -3.09 4.45
N VAL A 59 -2.68 -2.66 4.09
CA VAL A 59 -3.18 -1.29 4.24
C VAL A 59 -4.59 -1.34 4.82
N THR A 60 -4.87 -0.46 5.79
CA THR A 60 -6.22 -0.28 6.34
C THR A 60 -6.81 1.02 5.82
N ILE A 61 -8.07 0.97 5.39
CA ILE A 61 -8.89 2.12 5.03
C ILE A 61 -10.06 2.18 6.00
N GLU A 62 -10.18 3.28 6.75
CA GLU A 62 -11.33 3.53 7.61
C GLU A 62 -12.56 3.85 6.78
N VAL A 63 -13.69 3.26 7.15
CA VAL A 63 -15.02 3.48 6.56
C VAL A 63 -15.89 4.17 7.61
N GLY A 64 -16.30 5.40 7.31
CA GLY A 64 -16.97 6.27 8.29
C GLY A 64 -15.97 7.16 9.04
N ALA A 65 -14.92 7.63 8.36
CA ALA A 65 -14.00 8.63 8.86
C ALA A 65 -14.63 10.04 8.77
N GLU A 66 -14.10 10.98 9.57
CA GLU A 66 -14.53 12.38 9.53
C GLU A 66 -14.22 13.03 8.18
N GLY A 67 -15.23 13.62 7.55
CA GLY A 67 -15.18 14.28 6.25
C GLY A 67 -16.59 14.48 5.66
N ASN A 68 -16.75 15.37 4.69
CA ASN A 68 -18.07 15.68 4.11
C ASN A 68 -19.14 16.13 5.13
N GLY A 69 -18.71 16.76 6.24
CA GLY A 69 -19.60 17.26 7.28
C GLY A 69 -20.05 16.24 8.34
N GLY A 70 -19.41 15.07 8.42
CA GLY A 70 -19.62 14.08 9.47
C GLY A 70 -18.71 12.85 9.27
N ALA A 71 -19.10 11.68 9.79
CA ALA A 71 -18.39 10.43 9.54
C ALA A 71 -18.72 9.83 8.15
N LEU A 72 -18.55 10.62 7.08
CA LEU A 72 -18.99 10.29 5.71
C LEU A 72 -17.83 10.21 4.71
N ALA A 73 -16.64 9.85 5.18
CA ALA A 73 -15.45 9.71 4.35
C ALA A 73 -14.78 8.33 4.48
N PHE A 74 -13.92 8.04 3.50
CA PHE A 74 -12.89 7.02 3.61
C PHE A 74 -11.58 7.70 4.03
N SER A 75 -10.77 7.03 4.85
CA SER A 75 -9.45 7.52 5.25
C SER A 75 -8.41 6.39 5.19
N PRO A 76 -7.36 6.48 4.34
CA PRO A 76 -7.14 7.53 3.34
C PRO A 76 -8.22 7.54 2.25
N ALA A 77 -8.42 8.69 1.60
CA ALA A 77 -9.42 8.84 0.54
C ALA A 77 -8.95 8.20 -0.79
N GLY A 78 -7.64 8.19 -1.04
CA GLY A 78 -6.99 7.49 -2.14
C GLY A 78 -5.70 6.82 -1.65
N VAL A 79 -5.34 5.69 -2.26
CA VAL A 79 -4.10 4.97 -1.92
C VAL A 79 -3.37 4.54 -3.19
N TRP A 80 -2.05 4.70 -3.20
CA TRP A 80 -1.16 4.10 -4.19
C TRP A 80 -0.42 2.94 -3.53
N ILE A 81 -0.76 1.72 -3.94
CA ILE A 81 -0.25 0.46 -3.34
C ILE A 81 0.39 -0.43 -4.39
N ASP A 82 1.21 -1.36 -3.93
CA ASP A 82 1.80 -2.38 -4.77
C ASP A 82 0.80 -3.50 -5.09
N THR A 83 0.99 -4.17 -6.22
CA THR A 83 0.20 -5.37 -6.53
C THR A 83 0.46 -6.45 -5.50
N GLY A 84 -0.61 -7.03 -4.94
CA GLY A 84 -0.52 -8.06 -3.92
C GLY A 84 -0.59 -7.53 -2.48
N THR A 85 -0.67 -6.21 -2.28
CA THR A 85 -1.02 -5.62 -0.98
C THR A 85 -2.44 -6.05 -0.58
N THR A 86 -2.61 -6.51 0.67
CA THR A 86 -3.93 -6.76 1.26
C THR A 86 -4.53 -5.45 1.71
N VAL A 87 -5.75 -5.14 1.25
CA VAL A 87 -6.50 -3.97 1.71
C VAL A 87 -7.59 -4.42 2.68
N THR A 88 -7.58 -3.82 3.87
CA THR A 88 -8.59 -4.04 4.92
C THR A 88 -9.47 -2.80 5.01
N TRP A 89 -10.78 -2.99 4.93
CA TRP A 89 -11.74 -1.93 5.24
C TRP A 89 -12.19 -2.08 6.68
N GLU A 90 -11.95 -1.06 7.50
CA GLU A 90 -12.32 -1.03 8.91
C GLU A 90 -13.48 -0.06 9.12
N TRP A 91 -14.65 -0.57 9.53
CA TRP A 91 -15.78 0.29 9.87
C TRP A 91 -15.58 0.91 11.24
N THR A 92 -15.60 2.24 11.31
CA THR A 92 -15.45 3.00 12.57
C THR A 92 -16.67 2.82 13.49
N GLY A 93 -17.82 2.45 12.92
CA GLY A 93 -19.12 2.40 13.59
C GLY A 93 -19.91 3.70 13.52
N GLU A 94 -19.29 4.77 13.01
CA GLU A 94 -19.91 6.09 12.83
C GLU A 94 -20.50 6.23 11.41
N GLY A 95 -21.26 7.30 11.15
CA GLY A 95 -21.71 7.65 9.78
C GLY A 95 -22.89 6.85 9.22
N GLY A 96 -23.25 5.74 9.89
CA GLY A 96 -24.42 4.93 9.55
C GLY A 96 -24.12 3.91 8.46
N GLY A 97 -24.93 3.92 7.39
CA GLY A 97 -24.84 2.91 6.33
C GLY A 97 -23.72 3.19 5.34
N HIS A 98 -22.65 2.40 5.38
CA HIS A 98 -21.56 2.42 4.41
C HIS A 98 -21.38 1.05 3.75
N ASN A 99 -20.87 1.05 2.52
CA ASN A 99 -20.53 -0.15 1.77
C ASN A 99 -19.21 0.02 1.00
N VAL A 100 -18.68 -1.12 0.55
CA VAL A 100 -17.56 -1.23 -0.39
C VAL A 100 -18.07 -2.09 -1.54
N VAL A 101 -17.90 -1.64 -2.79
CA VAL A 101 -18.45 -2.28 -4.00
C VAL A 101 -17.45 -2.29 -5.15
#